data_AF-A0A7C9J9U4-F1
#
_entry.id   AF-A0A7C9J9U4-F1
#
_cell.length_a   1.000
_cell.length_b   1.000
_cell.length_c   1.000
_cell.angle_alpha   90.00
_cell.angle_beta   90.00
_cell.angle_gamma   90.00
#
_symmetry.space_group_name_H-M   'P 1'
#
loop_
_entity.id
_entity.type
_entity.pdbx_description
1 polymer ?
#
loop_
_entity_poly.entity_id
_entity_poly.type
_entity_poly.pdbx_seq_one_letter_code
_entity_poly.pdbx_strand_id
1 'polypeptide(L)' 'LLVALGLFISFFPKIPYLGKLPGDIHIKRDNFEFFFPLGTSILLSIILTIILNLIFRR' A
#
# COMPACT_ATOMS: atom_id res chain seq x y z
N LEU A 1 -5.26 -21.20 2.69
CA LEU A 1 -4.25 -20.21 3.15
C LEU A 1 -3.22 -19.88 2.06
N LEU A 2 -2.43 -20.84 1.56
CA LEU A 2 -1.41 -20.59 0.53
C LEU A 2 -1.98 -20.05 -0.80
N VAL A 3 -3.11 -20.56 -1.28
CA VAL A 3 -3.76 -20.07 -2.51
C VAL A 3 -4.27 -18.64 -2.35
N ALA A 4 -4.85 -18.31 -1.19
CA ALA A 4 -5.31 -16.95 -0.90
C ALA A 4 -4.15 -15.95 -0.81
N LEU A 5 -3.04 -16.34 -0.18
CA LEU A 5 -1.80 -15.55 -0.13
C LEU A 5 -1.20 -15.37 -1.53
N GLY A 6 -1.17 -16.43 -2.35
CA GLY A 6 -0.68 -16.35 -3.73
C GLY A 6 -1.53 -15.41 -4.61
N LEU A 7 -2.85 -15.44 -4.45
CA LEU A 7 -3.74 -14.48 -5.11
C LEU A 7 -3.52 -13.07 -4.59
N PHE A 8 -3.39 -12.88 -3.28
CA PHE A 8 -3.13 -11.56 -2.69
C PHE A 8 -1.84 -10.97 -3.24
N ILE A 9 -0.74 -11.73 -3.25
CA ILE A 9 0.56 -11.29 -3.76
C ILE A 9 0.55 -11.10 -5.29
N SER A 10 -0.25 -11.86 -6.04
CA SER A 10 -0.33 -11.71 -7.51
C SER A 10 -1.16 -10.48 -7.94
N PHE A 11 -2.15 -10.08 -7.12
CA PHE A 11 -2.98 -8.90 -7.37
C PHE A 11 -2.42 -7.61 -6.76
N PHE A 12 -1.63 -7.69 -5.69
CA PHE A 12 -1.00 -6.54 -5.04
C PHE A 12 -0.12 -5.67 -5.97
N PRO A 13 0.77 -6.23 -6.82
CA PRO A 13 1.61 -5.45 -7.74
C PRO A 13 0.86 -4.97 -8.99
N LYS A 14 -0.36 -5.47 -9.26
CA LYS A 14 -1.19 -5.02 -10.39
C LYS A 14 -1.96 -3.74 -10.11
N ILE A 15 -1.87 -3.18 -8.89
CA ILE A 15 -2.45 -1.88 -8.56
C ILE A 15 -1.49 -0.81 -9.12
N PRO A 16 -1.81 -0.14 -10.24
CA PRO A 16 -0.86 0.70 -10.99
C PRO A 16 -0.38 1.95 -10.23
N TYR A 17 -0.89 2.17 -9.02
CA TYR A 17 -0.69 3.36 -8.19
C TYR A 17 -0.07 3.06 -6.82
N LEU A 18 0.17 1.81 -6.44
CA LEU A 18 0.56 1.42 -5.07
C LEU A 18 2.04 1.72 -4.68
N GLY A 19 2.60 2.75 -5.30
CA GLY A 19 3.94 3.29 -5.06
C GLY A 19 4.31 4.46 -5.98
N LYS A 20 3.33 5.00 -6.70
CA LYS A 20 3.41 6.24 -7.50
C LYS A 20 2.20 7.11 -7.20
N LEU A 21 1.69 7.05 -5.97
CA LEU A 21 0.67 7.99 -5.55
C LEU A 21 1.35 9.37 -5.40
N PRO A 22 0.73 10.46 -5.90
CA PRO A 22 1.23 11.80 -5.65
C PRO A 22 1.31 12.02 -4.13
N GLY A 23 2.53 12.03 -3.58
CA GLY A 23 2.81 12.01 -2.14
C GLY A 23 3.83 10.96 -1.70
N ASP A 24 4.09 9.93 -2.50
CA ASP A 24 5.21 9.00 -2.27
C ASP A 24 6.52 9.70 -2.63
N ILE A 25 7.45 9.78 -1.67
CA ILE A 25 8.73 10.46 -1.85
C ILE A 25 9.68 9.47 -2.51
N HIS A 26 10.02 9.74 -3.78
CA HIS A 26 11.02 8.98 -4.51
C HIS A 26 12.24 9.86 -4.77
N ILE A 27 13.29 9.67 -3.97
CA ILE A 27 14.54 10.39 -4.11
C ILE A 27 15.51 9.47 -4.83
N LYS A 28 15.80 9.80 -6.10
CA LYS A 28 16.78 9.09 -6.92
C LYS A 28 18.01 9.98 -7.11
N ARG A 29 19.16 9.53 -6.61
CA ARG A 29 20.50 10.06 -6.85
C ARG A 29 21.36 8.98 -7.51
N ASP A 30 22.47 9.37 -8.13
CA ASP A 30 23.31 8.53 -8.99
C ASP A 30 23.73 7.17 -8.39
N ASN A 31 23.79 7.03 -7.05
CA ASN A 31 24.03 5.76 -6.34
C ASN A 31 23.03 5.47 -5.20
N PHE A 32 21.90 6.19 -5.12
CA PHE A 32 20.96 6.07 -4.00
C PHE A 32 19.51 6.24 -4.47
N GLU A 33 18.70 5.19 -4.26
CA GLU A 33 17.26 5.21 -4.51
C GLU A 33 16.54 5.03 -3.17
N PHE A 34 15.90 6.09 -2.69
CA PHE A 34 15.09 6.07 -1.48
C PHE A 34 13.62 6.22 -1.85
N PHE A 35 12.86 5.18 -1.55
CA PHE A 35 11.43 5.13 -1.74
C PHE A 35 10.73 5.18 -0.39
N PHE A 36 9.93 6.22 -0.19
CA PHE A 36 9.13 6.39 1.03
C PHE A 36 7.65 6.51 0.67
N PRO A 37 6.88 5.41 0.82
CA PRO A 37 5.48 5.33 0.43
C PRO A 37 4.54 5.99 1.47
N LEU A 38 4.65 7.31 1.64
CA LEU A 38 3.79 8.07 2.56
C LEU A 38 2.32 8.06 2.13
N GLY A 39 2.05 8.27 0.85
CA GLY A 39 0.68 8.28 0.35
C GLY A 39 0.03 6.92 0.53
N THR A 40 0.78 5.87 0.21
CA THR A 40 0.30 4.49 0.34
C THR A 40 0.05 4.07 1.79
N SER A 41 0.94 4.44 2.74
CA SER A 41 0.79 4.10 4.16
C SER A 41 -0.40 4.82 4.82
N ILE A 42 -0.62 6.09 4.47
CA ILE A 42 -1.78 6.86 4.95
C ILE A 42 -3.09 6.26 4.40
N LEU A 43 -3.13 5.97 3.10
CA LEU A 43 -4.30 5.36 2.47
C LEU A 43 -4.63 4.00 3.10
N LEU A 44 -3.62 3.15 3.29
CA LEU A 44 -3.77 1.86 3.94
C LEU A 44 -4.32 2.02 5.37
N SER A 45 -3.80 2.97 6.15
CA SER A 45 -4.27 3.26 7.51
C SER A 45 -5.75 3.65 7.55
N ILE A 46 -6.18 4.54 6.65
CA ILE A 46 -7.58 4.97 6.55
C ILE A 46 -8.49 3.79 6.19
N ILE A 47 -8.12 3.01 5.18
CA ILE A 47 -8.88 1.83 4.75
C ILE A 47 -9.01 0.83 5.90
N LEU A 48 -7.90 0.52 6.58
CA LEU A 48 -7.87 -0.41 7.69
C LEU A 48 -8.73 0.09 8.85
N THR A 49 -8.68 1.39 9.15
CA THR A 49 -9.51 2.02 10.17
C THR A 49 -10.99 1.90 9.84
N ILE A 50 -11.40 2.17 8.59
CA ILE A 50 -12.80 2.03 8.16
C ILE A 50 -13.28 0.57 8.28
N ILE A 51 -12.45 -0.39 7.84
CA ILE A 51 -12.77 -1.82 7.89
C ILE A 51 -12.92 -2.28 9.35
N LEU A 52 -11.95 -1.97 10.21
CA LEU A 52 -12.00 -2.33 11.62
C LEU A 52 -13.20 -1.69 12.30
N ASN A 53 -13.47 -0.42 12.03
CA ASN A 53 -14.63 0.27 12.58
C ASN A 53 -15.95 -0.38 12.12
N LEU A 54 -16.07 -0.77 10.85
CA LEU A 54 -17.28 -1.43 10.36
C LEU A 54 -17.49 -2.84 10.94
N ILE A 55 -16.40 -3.58 11.19
CA ILE A 55 -16.44 -4.94 11.75
C ILE A 55 -16.68 -4.91 13.27
N PHE A 56 -15.98 -4.04 14.00
CA PHE A 56 -16.01 -3.96 15.47
C PHE A 56 -17.10 -3.07 16.04
N ARG A 57 -17.72 -2.19 15.23
CA ARG A 57 -18.80 -1.29 15.66
C ARG A 57 -20.20 -1.81 15.31
N ARG A 58 -20.31 -3.10 14.94
CA ARG A 58 -21.53 -3.90 15.10
C ARG A 58 -21.49 -4.61 16.44
#